data_AF-A0A972WKF4-F1
#
_entry.id   AF-A0A972WKF4-F1
#
_cell.length_a   1.000
_cell.length_b   1.000
_cell.length_c   1.000
_cell.angle_alpha   90.00
_cell.angle_beta   90.00
_cell.angle_gamma   90.00
#
_symmetry.space_group_name_H-M   'P 1'
#
loop_
_entity.id
_entity.type
_entity.pdbx_description
1 polymer ?
#
loop_
_entity_poly.entity_id
_entity_poly.type
_entity_poly.pdbx_seq_one_letter_code
_entity_poly.pdbx_strand_id
1 'polypeptide(L)' 'MASLSRRPGEHIVTSEHVFSPRELGAIAYIEGKVPADNPFSPLEIEYDDWLDGYACEFEFVSDNFDACFGASLGSA' A
#
# COMPACT_ATOMS: atom_id res chain seq x y z
N MET A 1 21.63 6.70 -33.81
CA MET A 1 20.20 6.50 -34.14
C MET A 1 19.92 5.01 -34.11
N ALA A 2 19.35 4.50 -33.01
CA ALA A 2 19.02 3.07 -32.89
C ALA A 2 17.65 2.85 -33.56
N SER A 3 17.65 2.16 -34.69
CA SER A 3 16.44 1.74 -35.39
C SER A 3 15.85 0.55 -34.64
N LEU A 4 14.79 0.78 -33.87
CA LEU A 4 13.99 -0.27 -33.26
C LEU A 4 13.10 -0.88 -34.35
N SER A 5 13.55 -1.99 -34.92
CA SER A 5 12.73 -2.82 -35.82
C SER A 5 11.60 -3.46 -35.00
N ARG A 6 10.38 -2.92 -35.10
CA ARG A 6 9.18 -3.52 -34.51
C ARG A 6 8.79 -4.74 -35.33
N ARG A 7 8.68 -5.91 -34.69
CA ARG A 7 8.07 -7.08 -35.32
C ARG A 7 6.55 -6.88 -35.38
N PRO A 8 5.87 -7.23 -36.48
CA PRO A 8 4.41 -7.20 -36.55
C PRO A 8 3.86 -8.24 -35.55
N GLY A 9 3.06 -7.80 -34.58
CA GLY A 9 2.40 -8.70 -33.61
C GLY A 9 2.90 -8.62 -32.17
N GLU A 10 3.88 -7.76 -31.87
CA GLU A 10 4.30 -7.51 -30.49
C GLU A 10 3.29 -6.57 -29.81
N HIS A 11 2.27 -7.17 -29.18
CA HIS A 11 1.39 -6.45 -28.26
C HIS A 11 2.23 -6.02 -27.06
N ILE A 12 2.41 -4.72 -26.88
CA ILE A 12 2.90 -4.18 -25.61
C ILE A 12 1.79 -4.48 -24.60
N VAL A 13 1.97 -5.53 -23.81
CA VAL A 13 1.14 -5.77 -22.62
C VAL A 13 1.60 -4.75 -21.59
N THR A 14 1.05 -3.54 -21.64
CA THR A 14 1.07 -2.65 -20.48
C THR A 14 0.04 -3.23 -19.51
N SER A 15 0.48 -4.15 -18.66
CA SER A 15 -0.33 -4.59 -17.53
C SER A 15 -0.51 -3.38 -16.61
N GLU A 16 -1.59 -2.63 -16.83
CA GLU A 16 -2.10 -1.67 -15.84
C GLU A 16 -2.50 -2.49 -14.62
N HIS A 17 -1.63 -2.48 -13.60
CA HIS A 17 -1.91 -3.19 -12.36
C HIS A 17 -2.99 -2.40 -11.62
N VAL A 18 -4.22 -2.91 -11.64
CA VAL A 18 -5.32 -2.34 -10.88
C VAL A 18 -5.19 -2.83 -9.45
N PHE A 19 -4.71 -1.96 -8.57
CA PHE A 19 -4.63 -2.24 -7.14
C PHE A 19 -6.03 -2.24 -6.53
N SER A 20 -6.29 -3.20 -5.64
CA SER A 20 -7.50 -3.23 -4.81
C SER A 20 -7.49 -2.08 -3.79
N PRO A 21 -8.66 -1.63 -3.29
CA PRO A 21 -8.73 -0.59 -2.24
C PRO A 21 -7.84 -0.89 -1.04
N ARG A 22 -7.80 -2.15 -0.60
CA ARG A 22 -6.92 -2.60 0.49
C ARG A 22 -5.43 -2.42 0.18
N GLU A 23 -4.98 -2.78 -1.02
CA GLU A 23 -3.59 -2.55 -1.43
C GLU A 23 -3.25 -1.06 -1.52
N LEU A 24 -4.20 -0.24 -1.97
CA LEU A 24 -4.05 1.22 -1.97
C LEU A 24 -3.92 1.79 -0.56
N GLY A 25 -4.63 1.21 0.42
CA GLY A 25 -4.51 1.57 1.84
C GLY A 25 -3.13 1.27 2.42
N ALA A 26 -2.60 0.07 2.14
CA ALA A 26 -1.25 -0.31 2.54
C ALA A 26 -0.17 0.59 1.92
N ILE A 27 -0.28 0.89 0.62
CA ILE A 27 0.63 1.81 -0.07
C ILE A 27 0.58 3.21 0.56
N ALA A 28 -0.62 3.72 0.88
CA ALA A 28 -0.78 5.03 1.48
C ALA A 28 -0.08 5.15 2.84
N TYR A 29 -0.11 4.09 3.67
CA TYR A 29 0.64 4.05 4.92
C TYR A 29 2.15 4.15 4.68
N ILE A 30 2.68 3.35 3.75
CA ILE A 30 4.12 3.34 3.38
C ILE A 30 4.56 4.71 2.85
N GLU A 31 3.70 5.39 2.11
CA GLU A 31 3.94 6.75 1.61
C GLU A 31 3.80 7.85 2.69
N GLY A 32 3.37 7.52 3.91
CA GLY A 32 3.19 8.46 5.01
C GLY A 32 1.95 9.35 4.87
N LYS A 33 0.95 8.93 4.10
CA LYS A 33 -0.35 9.61 4.01
C LYS A 33 -1.16 9.39 5.28
N VAL A 34 -2.17 10.22 5.50
CA VAL A 34 -3.10 10.07 6.63
C VAL A 34 -4.43 9.48 6.15
N PRO A 35 -5.24 8.88 7.04
CA PRO A 35 -6.57 8.35 6.66
C PRO A 35 -7.50 9.39 6.03
N ALA A 36 -7.29 10.69 6.28
CA ALA A 36 -8.03 11.76 5.62
C ALA A 36 -7.74 11.89 4.12
N ASP A 37 -6.66 11.27 3.62
CA ASP A 37 -6.29 11.21 2.21
C ASP A 37 -6.96 10.02 1.48
N ASN A 38 -7.85 9.28 2.15
CA ASN A 38 -8.60 8.19 1.54
C ASN A 38 -9.44 8.72 0.35
N PRO A 39 -9.26 8.18 -0.87
CA PRO A 39 -9.94 8.68 -2.06
C PRO A 39 -11.41 8.27 -2.15
N PHE A 40 -11.86 7.31 -1.34
CA PHE A 40 -13.22 6.77 -1.37
C PHE A 40 -14.16 7.57 -0.47
N SER A 41 -15.46 7.53 -0.79
CA SER A 41 -16.48 8.14 0.07
C SER A 41 -16.71 7.27 1.31
N PRO A 42 -16.90 7.83 2.53
CA PRO A 42 -17.19 7.04 3.73
C PRO A 42 -18.46 6.18 3.70
N LEU A 43 -19.25 6.26 2.63
CA LEU A 43 -20.46 5.45 2.41
C LEU A 43 -20.21 4.26 1.46
N GLU A 44 -19.02 4.17 0.88
CA GLU A 44 -18.60 3.14 -0.07
C GLU A 44 -17.87 2.00 0.67
N ILE A 45 -18.03 0.76 0.20
CA ILE A 45 -17.39 -0.41 0.82
C ILE A 45 -15.86 -0.30 0.68
N GLU A 46 -15.42 0.29 -0.41
CA GLU A 46 -14.03 0.55 -0.74
C GLU A 46 -13.33 1.44 0.30
N TYR A 47 -14.08 2.30 1.00
CA TYR A 47 -13.53 3.12 2.08
C TYR A 47 -13.10 2.26 3.26
N ASP A 48 -13.94 1.30 3.66
CA ASP A 48 -13.63 0.36 4.74
C ASP A 48 -12.48 -0.57 4.34
N ASP A 49 -12.52 -1.12 3.12
CA ASP A 49 -11.45 -1.97 2.58
C ASP A 49 -10.08 -1.25 2.55
N TRP A 50 -10.08 0.05 2.21
CA TRP A 50 -8.88 0.87 2.23
C TRP A 50 -8.37 1.09 3.65
N LEU A 51 -9.25 1.37 4.62
CA LEU A 51 -8.87 1.53 6.02
C LEU A 51 -8.29 0.24 6.60
N ASP A 52 -8.84 -0.92 6.25
CA ASP A 52 -8.32 -2.23 6.65
C ASP A 52 -6.88 -2.44 6.15
N GLY A 53 -6.59 -2.04 4.92
CA GLY A 53 -5.24 -2.08 4.36
C GLY A 53 -4.27 -1.17 5.10
N TYR A 54 -4.69 0.07 5.36
CA TYR A 54 -3.88 1.06 6.09
C TYR A 54 -3.57 0.63 7.53
N ALA A 55 -4.59 0.13 8.25
CA ALA A 55 -4.47 -0.30 9.64
C ALA A 55 -3.57 -1.52 9.79
N CYS A 56 -3.65 -2.48 8.86
CA CYS A 56 -2.82 -3.68 8.87
C CYS A 56 -1.32 -3.35 8.83
N GLU A 57 -0.91 -2.39 8.01
CA GLU A 57 0.49 -1.96 7.94
C GLU A 57 0.91 -1.18 9.19
N PHE A 58 0.02 -0.36 9.75
CA PHE A 58 0.26 0.33 11.02
C PHE A 58 0.51 -0.66 12.17
N GLU A 59 -0.35 -1.67 12.32
CA GLU A 59 -0.20 -2.71 13.34
C GLU A 59 1.10 -3.49 13.13
N PHE A 60 1.39 -3.91 11.90
CA PHE A 60 2.65 -4.59 11.60
C PHE A 60 3.88 -3.76 11.98
N VAL A 61 3.91 -2.48 11.63
CA VAL A 61 5.04 -1.61 11.99
C VAL A 61 5.09 -1.35 13.49
N SER A 62 3.95 -1.15 14.15
CA SER A 62 3.88 -0.97 15.61
C SER A 62 4.42 -2.18 16.35
N ASP A 63 3.97 -3.38 15.97
CA ASP A 63 4.42 -4.64 16.57
C ASP A 63 5.92 -4.87 16.36
N ASN A 64 6.43 -4.57 15.16
CA ASN A 64 7.85 -4.66 14.86
C ASN A 64 8.67 -3.61 15.62
N PHE A 65 8.16 -2.39 15.79
CA PHE A 65 8.82 -1.34 16.56
C PHE A 65 8.92 -1.74 18.03
N ASP A 66 7.83 -2.21 18.64
CA ASP A 66 7.82 -2.69 20.02
C ASP A 66 8.73 -3.91 20.20
N ALA A 67 8.76 -4.84 19.24
CA ALA A 67 9.68 -5.97 19.27
C ALA A 67 11.16 -5.53 19.18
N CYS A 68 11.47 -4.50 18.39
CA CYS A 68 12.85 -4.03 18.19
C CYS A 68 13.34 -3.08 19.30
N PHE A 69 12.45 -2.27 19.88
CA PHE A 69 12.81 -1.16 20.78
C PHE A 69 12.07 -1.17 22.13
N GLY A 70 10.97 -1.89 22.27
CA GLY A 70 10.16 -1.98 23.49
C GLY A 70 10.69 -2.98 24.53
N ALA A 71 11.61 -3.87 24.17
CA ALA A 71 12.13 -4.93 25.05
C ALA A 71 13.12 -4.48 26.14
N SER A 72 13.23 -3.19 26.49
CA SER A 72 14.11 -2.76 27.60
C SER A 72 13.62 -1.54 28.39
N LEU A 73 12.45 -1.65 29.03
CA LEU A 73 12.09 -0.77 30.16
C LEU A 73 11.41 -1.51 31.33
N GLY A 74 11.55 -2.84 31.43
CA GLY A 74 10.82 -3.62 32.44
C GLY A 74 11.53 -4.87 32.95
N SER A 75 12.54 -4.69 33.80
CA SER A 75 12.78 -5.49 35.02
C SER A 75 14.04 -5.00 35.72
N ALA A 76 13.85 -4.01 36.60
CA ALA A 76 14.76 -3.77 37.71
C ALA A 76 14.40 -4.73 38.87
#